data_AF-R6AH74-F1
#
_entry.id   AF-R6AH74-F1
#
_cell.length_a   1.000
_cell.length_b   1.000
_cell.length_c   1.000
_cell.angle_alpha   90.00
_cell.angle_beta   90.00
_cell.angle_gamma   90.00
#
_symmetry.space_group_name_H-M   'P 1'
#
loop_
_entity.id
_entity.type
_entity.pdbx_description
1 polymer ?
#
loop_
_entity_poly.entity_id
_entity_poly.type
_entity_poly.pdbx_seq_one_letter_code
_entity_poly.pdbx_strand_id
1 'polypeptide(L)'
;MINRYVALDIETTGLNPAVDRIIEVGMARVEDGQITQKYSTLVYPGISVSERITELTGIHNEELAGKPRIEEIIGDITSFIGDWPILGHNVTFDFSFLKRAAVNNGYTITDDGIDTLKIARRLLPELEHKNLSFLCQYFNIDPGRSHRAYDDAVSASILYGKLEKLKPEDNSFSNTTKLVYVVKKDSPITPPQRRYLAALVEKHNINLEIPVEEMTKSMASRQIDTIIAQYGK
;
A
#
# COMPACT_ATOMS: atom_id res chain seq x y z
N MET A 1 25.13 -2.02 7.55
CA MET A 1 23.69 -1.83 7.29
C MET A 1 23.49 -0.67 6.32
N ILE A 2 22.51 -0.72 5.43
CA ILE A 2 22.04 0.45 4.67
C ILE A 2 21.58 1.52 5.66
N ASN A 3 22.17 2.71 5.57
CA ASN A 3 21.93 3.79 6.52
C ASN A 3 20.97 4.88 6.01
N ARG A 4 20.61 4.86 4.73
CA ARG A 4 19.62 5.77 4.12
C ARG A 4 18.52 5.00 3.42
N TYR A 5 17.28 5.20 3.84
CA TYR A 5 16.11 4.55 3.26
C TYR A 5 14.84 5.32 3.62
N VAL A 6 13.75 5.02 2.91
CA VAL A 6 12.39 5.47 3.26
C VAL A 6 11.64 4.30 3.85
N ALA A 7 11.33 4.35 5.14
CA ALA A 7 10.39 3.42 5.74
C ALA A 7 8.98 3.74 5.24
N LEU A 8 8.24 2.73 4.81
CA LEU A 8 6.92 2.84 4.19
C LEU A 8 5.98 1.79 4.76
N ASP A 9 4.74 2.21 4.97
CA ASP A 9 3.59 1.34 5.17
C ASP A 9 2.35 2.05 4.56
N ILE A 10 1.36 1.27 4.13
CA ILE A 10 0.09 1.79 3.60
C ILE A 10 -1.10 1.02 4.17
N GLU A 11 -2.23 1.73 4.31
CA GLU A 11 -3.53 1.10 4.51
C GLU A 11 -4.33 1.10 3.22
N THR A 12 -5.14 0.07 2.99
CA THR A 12 -5.83 -0.16 1.72
C THR A 12 -7.25 -0.69 1.90
N THR A 13 -8.08 -0.57 0.86
CA THR A 13 -9.45 -1.13 0.84
C THR A 13 -9.50 -2.65 0.67
N GLY A 14 -8.36 -3.32 0.58
CA GLY A 14 -8.25 -4.76 0.31
C GLY A 14 -6.84 -5.15 -0.15
N LEU A 15 -6.63 -6.42 -0.51
CA LEU A 15 -5.29 -6.98 -0.69
C LEU A 15 -4.75 -6.95 -2.13
N ASN A 16 -5.57 -6.58 -3.10
CA ASN A 16 -5.23 -6.70 -4.50
C ASN A 16 -4.98 -5.32 -5.12
N PRO A 17 -3.72 -4.95 -5.43
CA PRO A 17 -3.38 -3.65 -6.00
C PRO A 17 -4.07 -3.38 -7.34
N ALA A 18 -4.62 -4.40 -8.01
CA ALA A 18 -5.36 -4.18 -9.26
C ALA A 18 -6.79 -3.69 -9.11
N VAL A 19 -7.34 -3.76 -7.91
CA VAL A 19 -8.76 -3.54 -7.66
C VAL A 19 -9.00 -2.64 -6.46
N ASP A 20 -8.15 -2.81 -5.45
CA ASP A 20 -8.22 -2.11 -4.17
C ASP A 20 -7.43 -0.81 -4.25
N ARG A 21 -7.72 0.09 -3.31
CA ARG A 21 -7.22 1.47 -3.32
C ARG A 21 -6.53 1.79 -2.01
N ILE A 22 -5.55 2.68 -2.08
CA ILE A 22 -4.83 3.20 -0.91
C ILE A 22 -5.76 4.14 -0.14
N ILE A 23 -5.79 4.02 1.19
CA ILE A 23 -6.56 4.89 2.10
C ILE A 23 -5.70 5.62 3.13
N GLU A 24 -4.48 5.15 3.38
CA GLU A 24 -3.46 5.87 4.16
C GLU A 24 -2.07 5.60 3.59
N VAL A 25 -1.19 6.60 3.65
CA VAL A 25 0.24 6.46 3.38
C VAL A 25 1.02 6.98 4.57
N GLY A 26 1.93 6.16 5.09
CA GLY A 26 2.89 6.53 6.13
C GLY A 26 4.31 6.33 5.65
N MET A 27 5.13 7.38 5.70
CA MET A 27 6.53 7.31 5.33
C MET A 27 7.44 8.10 6.28
N ALA A 28 8.62 7.55 6.53
CA ALA A 28 9.70 8.21 7.25
C ALA A 28 11.00 8.10 6.47
N ARG A 29 11.68 9.22 6.20
CA ARG A 29 13.08 9.17 5.77
C ARG A 29 13.95 8.90 6.98
N VAL A 30 14.86 7.95 6.84
CA VAL A 30 15.78 7.55 7.89
C VAL A 30 17.20 7.69 7.39
N GLU A 31 18.03 8.40 8.15
CA GLU A 31 19.48 8.54 7.93
C GLU A 31 20.21 8.19 9.22
N ASP A 32 21.18 7.28 9.13
CA ASP A 32 22.01 6.86 10.27
C ASP A 32 21.17 6.43 11.49
N GLY A 33 20.04 5.77 11.21
CA GLY A 33 19.10 5.30 12.24
C GLY A 33 18.22 6.39 12.86
N GLN A 34 18.27 7.63 12.35
CA GLN A 34 17.45 8.75 12.81
C GLN A 34 16.39 9.12 11.77
N ILE A 35 15.17 9.39 12.21
CA ILE A 35 14.12 9.91 11.33
C ILE A 35 14.43 11.37 11.02
N THR A 36 14.62 11.68 9.74
CA THR A 36 14.93 13.04 9.28
C THR A 36 13.73 13.76 8.69
N GLN A 37 12.77 13.02 8.11
CA GLN A 37 11.55 13.59 7.55
C GLN A 37 10.36 12.64 7.76
N LYS A 38 9.17 13.22 7.92
CA LYS A 38 7.88 12.51 8.05
C LYS A 38 6.94 12.91 6.92
N TYR A 39 6.24 11.93 6.37
CA TYR A 39 5.09 12.12 5.48
C TYR A 39 3.97 11.18 5.94
N SER A 40 2.77 11.71 6.16
CA SER A 40 1.62 10.92 6.56
C SER A 40 0.35 11.59 6.06
N THR A 41 -0.48 10.85 5.32
CA THR A 41 -1.75 11.36 4.82
C THR A 41 -2.77 10.24 4.68
N LEU A 42 -4.03 10.58 4.97
CA LEU A 42 -5.18 9.82 4.49
C LEU A 42 -5.39 10.10 3.00
N VAL A 43 -5.97 9.14 2.30
CA VAL A 43 -6.21 9.16 0.86
C VAL A 43 -7.67 8.81 0.61
N TYR A 44 -8.39 9.64 -0.13
CA TYR A 44 -9.77 9.33 -0.49
C TYR A 44 -9.77 8.28 -1.61
N PRO A 45 -10.32 7.07 -1.36
CA PRO A 45 -10.30 6.03 -2.37
C PRO A 45 -11.38 6.24 -3.44
N GLY A 46 -12.33 7.17 -3.29
CA GLY A 46 -13.42 7.32 -4.27
C GLY A 46 -14.44 6.16 -4.26
N ILE A 47 -14.42 5.35 -3.20
CA ILE A 47 -15.38 4.29 -2.88
C ILE A 47 -15.55 4.23 -1.35
N SER A 48 -16.60 3.58 -0.88
CA SER A 48 -16.81 3.33 0.54
C SER A 48 -15.89 2.21 1.02
N VAL A 49 -15.26 2.45 2.16
CA VAL A 49 -14.52 1.45 2.92
C VAL A 49 -15.53 0.57 3.65
N SER A 50 -15.38 -0.75 3.50
CA SER A 50 -16.25 -1.72 4.17
C SER A 50 -16.03 -1.73 5.69
N GLU A 51 -17.02 -2.19 6.45
CA GLU A 51 -16.90 -2.38 7.91
C GLU A 51 -15.70 -3.24 8.28
N ARG A 52 -15.47 -4.34 7.57
CA ARG A 52 -14.30 -5.20 7.77
C ARG A 52 -12.96 -4.44 7.64
N ILE A 53 -12.83 -3.54 6.66
CA ILE A 53 -11.61 -2.75 6.51
C ILE A 53 -11.52 -1.68 7.61
N THR A 54 -12.66 -1.10 7.99
CA THR A 54 -12.73 -0.16 9.12
C THR A 54 -12.29 -0.85 10.42
N GLU A 55 -12.71 -2.08 10.68
CA GLU A 55 -12.28 -2.87 11.85
C GLU A 55 -10.77 -3.18 11.83
N LEU A 56 -10.21 -3.45 10.64
CA LEU A 56 -8.79 -3.79 10.48
C LEU A 56 -7.87 -2.58 10.62
N THR A 57 -8.29 -1.43 10.10
CA THR A 57 -7.44 -0.23 9.96
C THR A 57 -7.79 0.89 10.94
N GLY A 58 -9.00 0.85 11.51
CA GLY A 58 -9.56 1.94 12.31
C GLY A 58 -9.89 3.20 11.52
N ILE A 59 -9.84 3.16 10.17
CA ILE A 59 -10.10 4.31 9.32
C ILE A 59 -11.55 4.30 8.85
N HIS A 60 -12.30 5.34 9.24
CA HIS A 60 -13.70 5.49 8.91
C HIS A 60 -13.92 6.31 7.62
N ASN A 61 -15.03 6.05 6.92
CA ASN A 61 -15.38 6.73 5.66
C ASN A 61 -15.43 8.26 5.81
N GLU A 62 -15.88 8.76 6.96
CA GLU A 62 -15.99 10.18 7.27
C GLU A 62 -14.61 10.86 7.36
N GLU A 63 -13.56 10.13 7.74
CA GLU A 63 -12.19 10.64 7.81
C GLU A 63 -11.54 10.78 6.44
N LEU A 64 -12.00 9.97 5.48
CA LEU A 64 -11.52 9.94 4.10
C LEU A 64 -12.21 11.00 3.23
N ALA A 65 -13.40 11.44 3.63
CA ALA A 65 -14.13 12.48 2.92
C ALA A 65 -13.31 13.78 2.84
N GLY A 66 -13.12 14.30 1.63
CA GLY A 66 -12.34 15.53 1.39
C GLY A 66 -10.82 15.37 1.47
N LYS A 67 -10.31 14.14 1.64
CA LYS A 67 -8.88 13.83 1.49
C LYS A 67 -8.50 13.80 0.01
N PRO A 68 -7.23 14.05 -0.33
CA PRO A 68 -6.79 13.96 -1.72
C PRO A 68 -6.91 12.52 -2.23
N ARG A 69 -7.15 12.38 -3.53
CA ARG A 69 -7.00 11.09 -4.22
C ARG A 69 -5.53 10.78 -4.48
N ILE A 70 -5.23 9.51 -4.73
CA ILE A 70 -3.84 9.08 -4.92
C ILE A 70 -3.17 9.77 -6.13
N GLU A 71 -3.91 10.00 -7.21
CA GLU A 71 -3.43 10.71 -8.40
C GLU A 71 -2.99 12.14 -8.12
N GLU A 72 -3.53 12.78 -7.09
CA GLU A 72 -3.21 14.16 -6.70
C GLU A 72 -1.88 14.24 -5.92
N ILE A 73 -1.52 13.18 -5.18
CA ILE A 73 -0.38 13.19 -4.25
C ILE A 73 0.76 12.22 -4.63
N ILE A 74 0.59 11.40 -5.68
CA ILE A 74 1.61 10.42 -6.07
C ILE A 74 2.93 11.09 -6.48
N GLY A 75 2.89 12.30 -7.03
CA GLY A 75 4.08 13.10 -7.33
C GLY A 75 4.87 13.45 -6.06
N ASP A 76 4.18 13.88 -5.01
CA ASP A 76 4.78 14.18 -3.71
C ASP A 76 5.36 12.92 -3.06
N ILE A 77 4.64 11.79 -3.14
CA ILE A 77 5.11 10.50 -2.62
C ILE A 77 6.39 10.04 -3.33
N THR A 78 6.40 10.05 -4.67
CA THR A 78 7.59 9.65 -5.44
C THR A 78 8.77 10.60 -5.20
N SER A 79 8.51 11.89 -5.00
CA SER A 79 9.54 12.89 -4.67
C SER A 79 10.08 12.71 -3.25
N PHE A 80 9.22 12.34 -2.29
CA PHE A 80 9.62 11.99 -0.94
C PHE A 80 10.48 10.73 -0.91
N ILE A 81 10.18 9.72 -1.74
CA ILE A 81 10.99 8.51 -1.84
C ILE A 81 12.33 8.78 -2.54
N GLY A 82 12.30 9.53 -3.65
CA GLY A 82 13.49 9.81 -4.45
C GLY A 82 14.14 8.53 -4.99
N ASP A 83 15.45 8.45 -4.87
CA ASP A 83 16.27 7.29 -5.25
C ASP A 83 16.60 6.36 -4.07
N TRP A 84 16.06 6.63 -2.87
CA TRP A 84 16.38 5.87 -1.67
C TRP A 84 15.64 4.53 -1.63
N PRO A 85 16.25 3.46 -1.11
CA PRO A 85 15.58 2.17 -0.93
C PRO A 85 14.33 2.29 -0.05
N ILE A 86 13.32 1.48 -0.35
CA ILE A 86 12.07 1.41 0.41
C ILE A 86 12.17 0.30 1.45
N LEU A 87 12.03 0.66 2.72
CA LEU A 87 11.99 -0.29 3.83
C LEU A 87 10.56 -0.50 4.29
N GLY A 88 10.17 -1.73 4.58
CA GLY A 88 8.88 -2.04 5.20
C GLY A 88 8.83 -3.44 5.76
N HIS A 89 7.66 -3.84 6.25
CA HIS A 89 7.41 -5.19 6.75
C HIS A 89 6.47 -5.90 5.79
N ASN A 90 6.97 -6.89 5.02
CA ASN A 90 6.27 -7.39 3.82
C ASN A 90 6.12 -6.32 2.71
N VAL A 91 7.11 -5.44 2.58
CA VAL A 91 7.11 -4.21 1.76
C VAL A 91 6.75 -4.40 0.28
N THR A 92 6.81 -5.62 -0.25
CA THR A 92 6.37 -5.91 -1.62
C THR A 92 4.86 -5.63 -1.79
N PHE A 93 4.08 -5.79 -0.72
CA PHE A 93 2.67 -5.43 -0.68
C PHE A 93 2.47 -3.93 -0.94
N ASP A 94 3.03 -3.09 -0.07
CA ASP A 94 2.93 -1.63 -0.11
C ASP A 94 3.48 -1.08 -1.43
N PHE A 95 4.65 -1.58 -1.81
CA PHE A 95 5.29 -1.25 -3.07
C PHE A 95 4.40 -1.55 -4.28
N SER A 96 3.65 -2.66 -4.28
CA SER A 96 2.82 -3.02 -5.44
C SER A 96 1.71 -2.00 -5.72
N PHE A 97 1.08 -1.46 -4.66
CA PHE A 97 0.07 -0.41 -4.76
C PHE A 97 0.69 0.91 -5.23
N LEU A 98 1.78 1.35 -4.59
CA LEU A 98 2.47 2.58 -4.98
C LEU A 98 3.05 2.50 -6.40
N LYS A 99 3.65 1.36 -6.78
CA LYS A 99 4.22 1.15 -8.11
C LYS A 99 3.15 1.25 -9.19
N ARG A 100 1.96 0.68 -8.94
CA ARG A 100 0.82 0.82 -9.84
C ARG A 100 0.34 2.27 -9.94
N ALA A 101 0.15 2.93 -8.80
CA ALA A 101 -0.28 4.33 -8.77
C ALA A 101 0.70 5.24 -9.51
N ALA A 102 2.01 5.05 -9.31
CA ALA A 102 3.06 5.79 -10.00
C ALA A 102 3.00 5.57 -11.52
N VAL A 103 3.00 4.31 -11.98
CA VAL A 103 2.97 3.99 -13.42
C VAL A 103 1.71 4.49 -14.12
N ASN A 104 0.55 4.41 -13.46
CA ASN A 104 -0.71 4.92 -14.01
C ASN A 104 -0.70 6.44 -14.17
N ASN A 105 0.04 7.16 -13.31
CA ASN A 105 0.15 8.62 -13.32
C ASN A 105 1.46 9.13 -13.98
N GLY A 106 2.23 8.26 -14.64
CA GLY A 106 3.44 8.65 -15.37
C GLY A 106 4.68 8.89 -14.51
N TYR A 107 4.67 8.45 -13.25
CA TYR A 107 5.80 8.53 -12.33
C TYR A 107 6.59 7.22 -12.27
N THR A 108 7.84 7.34 -11.81
CA THR A 108 8.72 6.22 -11.47
C THR A 108 9.05 6.22 -10.00
N ILE A 109 9.34 5.04 -9.47
CA ILE A 109 9.73 4.80 -8.08
C ILE A 109 10.82 3.74 -8.08
N THR A 110 11.81 3.89 -7.21
CA THR A 110 12.90 2.91 -7.04
C THR A 110 12.33 1.50 -6.80
N ASP A 111 13.04 0.49 -7.28
CA ASP A 111 12.74 -0.91 -7.03
C ASP A 111 13.67 -1.50 -5.96
N ASP A 112 14.56 -0.71 -5.37
CA ASP A 112 15.39 -1.14 -4.24
C ASP A 112 14.57 -1.16 -2.96
N GLY A 113 14.63 -2.29 -2.24
CA GLY A 113 13.89 -2.43 -0.99
C GLY A 113 14.51 -3.36 0.04
N ILE A 114 14.06 -3.14 1.28
CA ILE A 114 14.47 -3.82 2.49
C ILE A 114 13.21 -4.36 3.16
N ASP A 115 13.08 -5.69 3.20
CA ASP A 115 11.90 -6.35 3.75
C ASP A 115 12.21 -6.98 5.10
N THR A 116 11.75 -6.32 6.17
CA THR A 116 12.02 -6.76 7.55
C THR A 116 11.35 -8.09 7.88
N LEU A 117 10.26 -8.47 7.20
CA LEU A 117 9.65 -9.79 7.37
C LEU A 117 10.56 -10.88 6.83
N LYS A 118 11.17 -10.67 5.65
CA LYS A 118 12.13 -11.62 5.06
C LYS A 118 13.37 -11.75 5.92
N ILE A 119 13.88 -10.62 6.45
CA ILE A 119 15.02 -10.63 7.36
C ILE A 119 14.68 -11.38 8.66
N ALA A 120 13.54 -11.08 9.29
CA ALA A 120 13.09 -11.77 10.50
C ALA A 120 12.89 -13.28 10.27
N ARG A 121 12.31 -13.68 9.13
CA ARG A 121 12.17 -15.10 8.75
C ARG A 121 13.50 -15.84 8.69
N ARG A 122 14.54 -15.18 8.21
CA ARG A 122 15.88 -15.74 8.07
C ARG A 122 16.64 -15.79 9.40
N LEU A 123 16.52 -14.75 10.23
CA LEU A 123 17.28 -14.61 11.47
C LEU A 123 16.61 -15.27 12.68
N LEU A 124 15.29 -15.39 12.68
CA LEU A 124 14.50 -15.88 13.80
C LEU A 124 13.62 -17.08 13.38
N PRO A 125 14.19 -18.15 12.79
CA PRO A 125 13.40 -19.27 12.25
C PRO A 125 12.48 -19.89 13.32
N GLU A 126 12.95 -19.96 14.57
CA GLU A 126 12.27 -20.58 15.72
C GLU A 126 11.02 -19.85 16.22
N LEU A 127 10.82 -18.56 15.88
CA LEU A 127 9.63 -17.83 16.32
C LEU A 127 8.38 -18.28 15.54
N GLU A 128 7.29 -18.59 16.23
CA GLU A 128 6.05 -19.04 15.57
C GLU A 128 5.45 -17.97 14.66
N HIS A 129 5.47 -16.71 15.10
CA HIS A 129 4.95 -15.57 14.37
C HIS A 129 6.04 -14.56 14.07
N LYS A 130 5.86 -13.86 12.94
CA LYS A 130 6.82 -12.88 12.43
C LYS A 130 6.12 -11.65 11.85
N ASN A 131 4.84 -11.47 12.14
CA ASN A 131 4.14 -10.23 11.80
C ASN A 131 4.69 -9.07 12.65
N LEU A 132 4.49 -7.84 12.17
CA LEU A 132 5.09 -6.65 12.78
C LEU A 132 4.71 -6.50 14.26
N SER A 133 3.42 -6.65 14.59
CA SER A 133 2.92 -6.54 15.97
C SER A 133 3.63 -7.52 16.91
N PHE A 134 3.71 -8.80 16.53
CA PHE A 134 4.40 -9.82 17.31
C PHE A 134 5.88 -9.50 17.51
N LEU A 135 6.57 -9.07 16.44
CA LEU A 135 7.99 -8.73 16.53
C LEU A 135 8.23 -7.45 17.34
N CYS A 136 7.32 -6.48 17.29
CA CYS A 136 7.38 -5.29 18.14
C CYS A 136 7.29 -5.68 19.62
N GLN A 137 6.34 -6.55 19.97
CA GLN A 137 6.25 -7.10 21.33
C GLN A 137 7.53 -7.86 21.72
N TYR A 138 8.02 -8.75 20.85
CA TYR A 138 9.21 -9.56 21.10
C TYR A 138 10.46 -8.71 21.36
N PHE A 139 10.66 -7.62 20.61
CA PHE A 139 11.82 -6.73 20.75
C PHE A 139 11.62 -5.54 21.70
N ASN A 140 10.47 -5.47 22.38
CA ASN A 140 10.04 -4.33 23.20
C ASN A 140 10.12 -3.00 22.42
N ILE A 141 9.56 -2.98 21.22
CA ILE A 141 9.37 -1.79 20.39
C ILE A 141 7.99 -1.23 20.72
N ASP A 142 7.92 0.05 21.06
CA ASP A 142 6.65 0.77 21.20
C ASP A 142 6.03 0.96 19.81
N PRO A 143 4.84 0.37 19.54
CA PRO A 143 4.18 0.50 18.25
C PRO A 143 3.45 1.84 18.07
N GLY A 144 3.44 2.72 19.07
CA GLY A 144 2.66 3.96 19.01
C GLY A 144 1.18 3.65 18.83
N ARG A 145 0.55 4.22 17.78
CA ARG A 145 -0.81 3.87 17.37
C ARG A 145 -0.75 2.77 16.32
N SER A 146 -0.58 1.52 16.76
CA SER A 146 -0.60 0.32 15.89
C SER A 146 -1.77 0.38 14.91
N HIS A 147 -1.55 -0.04 13.65
CA HIS A 147 -2.50 0.09 12.52
C HIS A 147 -2.66 1.52 11.98
N ARG A 148 -1.69 2.40 12.27
CA ARG A 148 -1.54 3.67 11.57
C ARG A 148 -0.27 3.58 10.75
N ALA A 149 -0.41 3.80 9.45
CA ALA A 149 0.66 3.53 8.50
C ALA A 149 2.00 4.20 8.88
N TYR A 150 1.97 5.44 9.39
CA TYR A 150 3.22 6.10 9.79
C TYR A 150 3.91 5.42 10.98
N ASP A 151 3.14 5.01 11.98
CA ASP A 151 3.69 4.40 13.18
C ASP A 151 4.22 2.99 12.84
N ASP A 152 3.51 2.23 12.01
CA ASP A 152 3.96 0.92 11.52
C ASP A 152 5.24 1.01 10.66
N ALA A 153 5.36 2.04 9.79
CA ALA A 153 6.59 2.33 9.06
C ALA A 153 7.77 2.60 10.01
N VAL A 154 7.55 3.40 11.07
CA VAL A 154 8.57 3.68 12.09
C VAL A 154 8.93 2.42 12.87
N SER A 155 7.95 1.62 13.28
CA SER A 155 8.18 0.36 13.97
C SER A 155 8.99 -0.62 13.12
N ALA A 156 8.72 -0.71 11.80
CA ALA A 156 9.50 -1.51 10.87
C ALA A 156 10.96 -1.02 10.79
N SER A 157 11.20 0.30 10.78
CA SER A 157 12.56 0.87 10.82
C SER A 157 13.29 0.53 12.12
N ILE A 158 12.63 0.65 13.27
CA ILE A 158 13.21 0.28 14.57
C ILE A 158 13.53 -1.22 14.60
N LEU A 159 12.61 -2.06 14.10
CA LEU A 159 12.78 -3.50 13.98
C LEU A 159 13.99 -3.84 13.11
N TYR A 160 14.20 -3.15 11.99
CA TYR A 160 15.39 -3.34 11.15
C TYR A 160 16.69 -3.13 11.93
N GLY A 161 16.77 -2.08 12.75
CA GLY A 161 17.91 -1.84 13.64
C GLY A 161 18.09 -2.91 14.72
N LYS A 162 17.00 -3.48 15.25
CA LYS A 162 17.05 -4.59 16.21
C LYS A 162 17.54 -5.88 15.55
N LEU A 163 17.09 -6.18 14.34
CA LEU A 163 17.47 -7.36 13.58
C LEU A 163 18.95 -7.36 13.21
N GLU A 164 19.53 -6.20 12.86
CA GLU A 164 20.96 -6.11 12.58
C GLU A 164 21.81 -6.35 13.83
N LYS A 165 21.40 -5.83 14.98
CA LYS A 165 22.09 -6.07 16.26
C LYS A 165 22.12 -7.54 16.67
N LEU A 166 21.18 -8.36 16.20
CA LEU A 166 21.21 -9.81 16.43
C LEU A 166 22.33 -10.51 15.67
N LYS A 167 22.76 -9.95 14.53
CA LYS A 167 23.79 -10.54 13.68
C LYS A 167 24.63 -9.47 12.98
N PRO A 168 25.45 -8.68 13.71
CA PRO A 168 26.17 -7.53 13.15
C PRO A 168 27.15 -7.89 12.03
N GLU A 169 27.67 -9.11 12.02
CA GLU A 169 28.57 -9.66 11.01
C GLU A 169 27.88 -10.07 9.70
N ASP A 170 26.54 -9.96 9.63
CA ASP A 170 25.77 -10.34 8.46
C ASP A 170 25.82 -9.25 7.37
N ASN A 171 26.64 -9.49 6.36
CA ASN A 171 26.81 -8.59 5.23
C ASN A 171 25.53 -8.38 4.39
N SER A 172 24.46 -9.16 4.58
CA SER A 172 23.20 -8.95 3.87
C SER A 172 22.53 -7.62 4.23
N PHE A 173 22.79 -7.07 5.42
CA PHE A 173 22.27 -5.75 5.82
C PHE A 173 22.85 -4.60 4.98
N SER A 174 23.92 -4.83 4.22
CA SER A 174 24.54 -3.82 3.35
C SER A 174 24.02 -3.84 1.91
N ASN A 175 23.06 -4.71 1.60
CA ASN A 175 22.52 -4.88 0.25
C ASN A 175 21.00 -4.71 0.22
N THR A 176 20.48 -4.09 -0.83
CA THR A 176 19.05 -4.04 -1.11
C THR A 176 18.61 -5.30 -1.83
N THR A 177 17.31 -5.55 -1.84
CA THR A 177 16.68 -6.52 -2.74
C THR A 177 15.81 -5.79 -3.75
N LYS A 178 15.63 -6.37 -4.94
CA LYS A 178 14.70 -5.80 -5.91
C LYS A 178 13.26 -6.19 -5.57
N LEU A 179 12.41 -5.18 -5.41
CA LEU A 179 10.97 -5.31 -5.25
C LEU A 179 10.35 -5.52 -6.64
N VAL A 180 9.78 -6.70 -6.85
CA VAL A 180 9.27 -7.11 -8.16
C VAL A 180 7.74 -7.04 -8.15
N TYR A 181 7.19 -6.16 -8.97
CA TYR A 181 5.76 -6.13 -9.30
C TYR A 181 5.56 -5.70 -10.74
N VAL A 182 4.93 -6.57 -11.55
CA VAL A 182 4.66 -6.29 -12.96
C VAL A 182 3.35 -5.50 -13.07
N VAL A 183 3.48 -4.20 -13.30
CA VAL A 183 2.30 -3.34 -13.48
C VAL A 183 1.68 -3.55 -14.86
N LYS A 184 0.40 -3.87 -14.89
CA LYS A 184 -0.43 -3.70 -16.09
C LYS A 184 -1.07 -2.32 -16.02
N LYS A 185 -0.61 -1.40 -16.88
CA LYS A 185 -1.14 -0.03 -16.92
C LYS A 185 -2.64 -0.05 -17.19
N ASP A 186 -3.38 0.74 -16.43
CA ASP A 186 -4.82 0.83 -16.62
C ASP A 186 -5.16 1.50 -17.94
N SER A 187 -6.20 0.97 -18.59
CA SER A 187 -6.77 1.55 -19.80
C SER A 187 -8.19 2.04 -19.49
N PRO A 188 -8.63 3.18 -20.06
CA PRO A 188 -10.00 3.64 -19.92
C PRO A 188 -11.00 2.60 -20.42
N ILE A 189 -12.19 2.58 -19.79
CA ILE A 189 -13.34 1.78 -20.25
C ILE A 189 -13.56 1.95 -21.76
N THR A 190 -13.79 0.84 -22.46
CA THR A 190 -14.06 0.89 -23.91
C THR A 190 -15.49 1.36 -24.21
N PRO A 191 -15.76 1.93 -25.40
CA PRO A 191 -17.13 2.30 -25.78
C PRO A 191 -18.14 1.14 -25.72
N PRO A 192 -17.81 -0.10 -26.13
CA PRO A 192 -18.71 -1.25 -25.93
C PRO A 192 -18.97 -1.57 -24.46
N GLN A 193 -17.95 -1.59 -23.60
CA GLN A 193 -18.13 -1.82 -22.16
C GLN A 193 -19.01 -0.74 -21.52
N ARG A 194 -18.78 0.54 -21.87
CA ARG A 194 -19.57 1.68 -21.40
C ARG A 194 -21.04 1.50 -21.73
N ARG A 195 -21.37 1.20 -22.99
CA ARG A 195 -22.76 0.99 -23.43
C ARG A 195 -23.40 -0.19 -22.71
N TYR A 196 -22.67 -1.29 -22.56
CA TYR A 196 -23.22 -2.50 -21.94
C TYR A 196 -23.46 -2.30 -20.43
N LEU A 197 -22.50 -1.70 -19.73
CA LEU A 197 -22.67 -1.36 -18.32
C LEU A 197 -23.84 -0.39 -18.11
N ALA A 198 -23.96 0.67 -18.93
CA ALA A 198 -25.07 1.61 -18.85
C ALA A 198 -26.43 0.93 -19.01
N ALA A 199 -26.56 -0.01 -19.97
CA ALA A 199 -27.79 -0.77 -20.17
C ALA A 199 -28.15 -1.66 -18.97
N LEU A 200 -27.15 -2.31 -18.34
CA LEU A 200 -27.36 -3.13 -17.14
C LEU A 200 -27.78 -2.27 -15.94
N VAL A 201 -27.14 -1.12 -15.77
CA VAL A 201 -27.41 -0.16 -14.69
C VAL A 201 -28.83 0.39 -14.79
N GLU A 202 -29.25 0.80 -16.00
CA GLU A 202 -30.61 1.26 -16.26
C GLU A 202 -31.64 0.15 -16.04
N LYS A 203 -31.41 -1.04 -16.60
CA LYS A 203 -32.32 -2.19 -16.49
C LYS A 203 -32.61 -2.59 -15.05
N HIS A 204 -31.60 -2.58 -14.20
CA HIS A 204 -31.69 -3.04 -12.81
C HIS A 204 -31.79 -1.90 -11.80
N ASN A 205 -31.92 -0.65 -12.27
CA ASN A 205 -32.01 0.58 -11.46
C ASN A 205 -30.89 0.67 -10.40
N ILE A 206 -29.64 0.48 -10.84
CA ILE A 206 -28.46 0.41 -9.97
C ILE A 206 -27.85 1.81 -9.84
N ASN A 207 -27.47 2.20 -8.62
CA ASN A 207 -26.62 3.37 -8.40
C ASN A 207 -25.16 2.91 -8.35
N LEU A 208 -24.36 3.35 -9.32
CA LEU A 208 -22.93 3.08 -9.33
C LEU A 208 -22.22 4.00 -8.35
N GLU A 209 -21.36 3.43 -7.52
CA GLU A 209 -20.50 4.19 -6.62
C GLU A 209 -19.40 4.96 -7.37
N ILE A 210 -18.87 4.37 -8.44
CA ILE A 210 -17.87 4.99 -9.30
C ILE A 210 -18.55 5.43 -10.60
N PRO A 211 -18.41 6.70 -11.02
CA PRO A 211 -18.90 7.16 -12.32
C PRO A 211 -18.28 6.37 -13.48
N VAL A 212 -19.06 6.08 -14.53
CA VAL A 212 -18.60 5.27 -15.67
C VAL A 212 -17.41 5.93 -16.38
N GLU A 213 -17.34 7.26 -16.36
CA GLU A 213 -16.27 8.08 -16.92
C GLU A 213 -14.92 7.83 -16.23
N GLU A 214 -14.93 7.49 -14.95
CA GLU A 214 -13.74 7.21 -14.15
C GLU A 214 -13.32 5.73 -14.21
N MET A 215 -14.11 4.87 -14.86
CA MET A 215 -13.82 3.44 -14.90
C MET A 215 -12.72 3.07 -15.88
N THR A 216 -11.83 2.19 -15.43
CA THR A 216 -10.92 1.46 -16.30
C THR A 216 -11.64 0.27 -16.95
N LYS A 217 -11.04 -0.32 -18.00
CA LYS A 217 -11.55 -1.56 -18.61
C LYS A 217 -11.75 -2.66 -17.57
N SER A 218 -10.82 -2.79 -16.63
CA SER A 218 -10.84 -3.85 -15.63
C SER A 218 -11.93 -3.64 -14.58
N MET A 219 -12.17 -2.38 -14.18
CA MET A 219 -13.27 -2.00 -13.28
C MET A 219 -14.62 -2.24 -13.94
N ALA A 220 -14.77 -1.80 -15.19
CA ALA A 220 -16.01 -1.97 -15.94
C ALA A 220 -16.37 -3.45 -16.13
N SER A 221 -15.41 -4.30 -16.52
CA SER A 221 -15.63 -5.75 -16.64
C SER A 221 -16.09 -6.36 -15.33
N ARG A 222 -15.43 -6.04 -14.21
CA ARG A 222 -15.84 -6.55 -12.88
C ARG A 222 -17.23 -6.08 -12.48
N GLN A 223 -17.55 -4.80 -12.69
CA GLN A 223 -18.87 -4.28 -12.38
C GLN A 223 -19.96 -4.99 -13.19
N ILE A 224 -19.70 -5.21 -14.49
CA ILE A 224 -20.59 -5.98 -15.37
C ILE A 224 -20.78 -7.41 -14.83
N ASP A 225 -19.68 -8.10 -14.51
CA ASP A 225 -19.71 -9.48 -13.99
C ASP A 225 -20.49 -9.56 -12.66
N THR A 226 -20.28 -8.61 -11.75
CA THR A 226 -21.01 -8.50 -10.48
C THR A 226 -22.50 -8.29 -10.71
N ILE A 227 -22.89 -7.35 -11.58
CA ILE A 227 -24.30 -7.10 -11.88
C ILE A 227 -24.96 -8.36 -12.49
N ILE A 228 -24.29 -9.02 -13.42
CA ILE A 228 -24.80 -10.25 -14.05
C ILE A 228 -24.94 -11.38 -13.02
N ALA A 229 -23.95 -11.54 -12.13
CA ALA A 229 -23.99 -12.58 -11.10
C ALA A 229 -25.16 -12.37 -10.10
N GLN A 230 -25.47 -11.11 -9.79
CA GLN A 230 -26.49 -10.77 -8.79
C GLN A 230 -27.91 -10.65 -9.38
N TYR A 231 -28.04 -10.09 -10.58
CA TYR A 231 -29.34 -9.71 -11.16
C TYR A 231 -29.63 -10.40 -12.51
N GLY A 232 -28.66 -11.12 -13.07
CA GLY A 232 -28.74 -11.70 -14.40
C GLY A 232 -28.44 -10.70 -15.53
N LYS A 233 -28.38 -11.23 -16.75
CA LYS A 233 -28.22 -10.45 -17.99
C LYS A 233 -29.45 -9.62 -18.28
#